data_AF-A0A3D6D9H6-F1
#
_entry.id   AF-A0A3D6D9H6-F1
#
_cell.length_a   1.000
_cell.length_b   1.000
_cell.length_c   1.000
_cell.angle_alpha   90.00
_cell.angle_beta   90.00
_cell.angle_gamma   90.00
#
_symmetry.space_group_name_H-M   'P 1'
#
loop_
_entity.id
_entity.type
_entity.pdbx_description
1 polymer ?
#
loop_
_entity_poly.entity_id
_entity_poly.type
_entity_poly.pdbx_seq_one_letter_code
_entity_poly.pdbx_strand_id
1 'polypeptide(L)'
;MNTNHHSSIVDRRSFLKGVGVSLALPFMDSLASASASVSTKPPIRLAFMYMPHGVIMDQFWPMSQDAFLNSPPPIIQSLKPIMDQCLMMKGISGVPI
;
A
#
# COMPACT_ATOMS: atom_id res chain seq x y z
N MET A 1 47.80 -19.73 25.03
CA MET A 1 47.86 -19.04 23.73
C MET A 1 46.49 -19.18 23.07
N ASN A 2 45.69 -18.11 23.06
CA ASN A 2 44.29 -18.13 22.61
C ASN A 2 44.19 -18.13 21.08
N THR A 3 43.41 -19.05 20.52
CA THR A 3 43.02 -19.06 19.10
C THR A 3 41.64 -18.40 18.96
N ASN A 4 41.61 -17.20 18.38
CA ASN A 4 40.38 -16.48 18.05
C ASN A 4 39.71 -17.15 16.84
N HIS A 5 38.72 -18.02 17.07
CA HIS A 5 37.86 -18.52 16.00
C HIS A 5 36.78 -17.48 15.69
N HIS A 6 36.99 -16.69 14.64
CA HIS A 6 35.95 -15.85 14.05
C HIS A 6 35.00 -16.76 13.26
N SER A 7 33.83 -17.07 13.81
CA SER A 7 32.76 -17.78 13.12
C SER A 7 32.13 -16.86 12.06
N SER A 8 32.63 -16.93 10.83
CA SER A 8 31.98 -16.29 9.68
C SER A 8 30.72 -17.08 9.30
N ILE A 9 29.58 -16.40 9.16
CA ILE A 9 28.27 -16.97 8.78
C ILE A 9 28.30 -17.68 7.42
N VAL A 10 29.32 -17.42 6.58
CA VAL A 10 29.47 -18.03 5.26
C VAL A 10 30.89 -18.56 5.06
N ASP A 11 30.99 -19.82 4.63
CA ASP A 11 32.25 -20.51 4.35
C ASP A 11 32.95 -19.88 3.13
N ARG A 12 34.25 -19.55 3.25
CA ARG A 12 35.04 -18.91 2.16
C ARG A 12 34.97 -19.69 0.85
N ARG A 13 34.92 -21.02 0.93
CA ARG A 13 34.80 -21.92 -0.24
C ARG A 13 33.44 -21.78 -0.92
N SER A 14 32.37 -21.62 -0.15
CA SER A 14 31.00 -21.44 -0.69
C SER A 14 30.85 -20.08 -1.34
N PHE A 15 31.44 -19.03 -0.74
CA PHE A 15 31.50 -17.70 -1.33
C PHE A 15 32.21 -17.71 -2.70
N LEU A 16 33.42 -18.27 -2.78
CA LEU A 16 34.18 -18.31 -4.04
C LEU A 16 33.49 -19.13 -5.15
N LYS A 17 32.75 -20.18 -4.80
CA LYS A 17 31.94 -20.95 -5.76
C LYS A 17 30.74 -20.14 -6.29
N GLY A 18 30.16 -19.25 -5.49
CA GLY A 18 29.01 -18.41 -5.88
C GLY A 18 29.39 -17.14 -6.66
N VAL A 19 30.57 -16.56 -6.42
CA VAL A 19 31.00 -15.29 -7.05
C VAL A 19 31.13 -15.42 -8.58
N GLY A 20 31.61 -16.55 -9.09
CA GLY A 20 31.67 -16.78 -10.54
C GLY A 20 30.31 -16.79 -11.21
N VAL A 21 29.26 -17.20 -10.48
CA VAL A 21 27.87 -17.21 -10.95
C VAL A 21 27.26 -15.80 -10.91
N SER A 22 27.65 -14.95 -9.96
CA SER A 22 27.21 -13.54 -9.91
C SER A 22 27.79 -12.65 -11.02
N LEU A 23 28.87 -13.05 -11.67
CA LEU A 23 29.42 -12.34 -12.84
C LEU A 23 28.70 -12.73 -14.15
N ALA A 24 28.13 -13.94 -14.19
CA ALA A 24 27.40 -14.46 -15.35
C ALA A 24 25.89 -14.13 -15.30
N LEU A 25 25.35 -13.93 -14.10
CA LEU A 25 23.97 -13.50 -13.88
C LEU A 25 23.88 -11.98 -13.72
N PRO A 26 22.79 -11.34 -14.19
CA PRO A 26 22.50 -9.94 -13.85
C PRO A 26 22.55 -9.74 -12.33
N PHE A 27 23.12 -8.62 -11.88
CA PHE A 27 23.14 -8.26 -10.47
C PHE A 27 21.72 -8.32 -9.91
N MET A 28 21.48 -9.31 -9.03
CA MET A 28 20.17 -9.58 -8.46
C MET A 28 19.87 -8.61 -7.31
N ASP A 29 19.78 -7.31 -7.62
CA ASP A 29 19.49 -6.23 -6.64
C ASP A 29 18.21 -6.50 -5.82
N SER A 30 17.29 -7.30 -6.36
CA SER A 30 16.08 -7.76 -5.67
C SER A 30 16.38 -8.53 -4.36
N LEU A 31 17.49 -9.27 -4.27
CA LEU A 31 17.88 -9.96 -3.03
C LEU A 31 18.43 -9.01 -1.95
N ALA A 32 18.96 -7.83 -2.32
CA ALA A 32 19.41 -6.85 -1.34
C ALA A 32 18.22 -6.31 -0.50
N SER A 33 17.03 -6.24 -1.10
CA SER A 33 15.80 -5.85 -0.39
C SER A 33 15.35 -6.87 0.67
N ALA A 34 15.79 -8.13 0.58
CA ALA A 34 15.39 -9.17 1.53
C ALA A 34 16.21 -9.16 2.84
N SER A 35 17.35 -8.44 2.86
CA SER A 35 18.22 -8.33 4.05
C SER A 35 17.92 -7.11 4.91
N ALA A 36 17.11 -6.17 4.43
CA ALA A 36 16.62 -5.11 5.30
C ALA A 36 15.56 -5.73 6.21
N SER A 37 15.74 -5.64 7.53
CA SER A 37 14.64 -5.78 8.47
C SER A 37 13.66 -4.63 8.23
N VAL A 38 12.88 -4.74 7.16
CA VAL A 38 11.88 -3.75 6.77
C VAL A 38 10.90 -3.71 7.93
N SER A 39 10.90 -2.61 8.68
CA SER A 39 9.80 -2.25 9.56
C SER A 39 8.53 -2.48 8.76
N THR A 40 7.73 -3.46 9.17
CA THR A 40 6.56 -3.92 8.43
C THR A 40 5.51 -2.82 8.42
N LYS A 41 5.70 -1.82 7.55
CA LYS A 41 4.69 -0.81 7.29
C LYS A 41 3.49 -1.57 6.74
N PRO A 42 2.31 -1.50 7.40
CA PRO A 42 1.14 -2.21 6.90
C PRO A 42 0.88 -1.78 5.44
N PRO A 43 0.49 -2.72 4.56
CA PRO A 43 0.28 -2.42 3.15
C PRO A 43 -0.80 -1.34 3.02
N ILE A 44 -0.51 -0.29 2.25
CA ILE A 44 -1.48 0.77 1.94
C ILE A 44 -2.57 0.15 1.05
N ARG A 45 -3.81 0.13 1.54
CA ARG A 45 -4.95 -0.44 0.82
C ARG A 45 -5.77 0.70 0.23
N LEU A 46 -5.99 0.65 -1.08
CA LEU A 46 -6.78 1.62 -1.83
C LEU A 46 -8.05 0.92 -2.33
N ALA A 47 -9.20 1.56 -2.16
CA ALA A 47 -10.48 1.07 -2.66
C ALA A 47 -11.16 2.18 -3.47
N PHE A 48 -11.75 1.81 -4.60
CA PHE A 48 -12.57 2.68 -5.42
C PHE A 48 -13.98 2.10 -5.50
N MET A 49 -14.99 2.92 -5.24
CA MET A 49 -16.39 2.54 -5.36
C MET A 49 -17.02 3.39 -6.47
N TYR A 50 -17.53 2.71 -7.49
CA TYR A 50 -18.24 3.33 -8.60
C TYR A 50 -19.64 2.74 -8.68
N MET A 51 -20.66 3.60 -8.65
CA MET A 51 -22.06 3.21 -8.68
C MET A 51 -22.75 3.87 -9.88
N PRO A 52 -22.82 3.19 -11.05
CA PRO A 52 -23.37 3.77 -12.28
C PRO A 52 -24.89 3.94 -12.23
N HIS A 53 -25.59 3.03 -11.55
CA HIS A 53 -27.04 3.04 -11.36
C HIS A 53 -27.38 2.45 -9.98
N GLY A 54 -28.52 2.83 -9.41
CA GLY A 54 -29.02 2.22 -8.17
C GLY A 54 -28.78 3.00 -6.88
N VAL A 55 -28.49 4.30 -6.98
CA VAL A 55 -28.43 5.19 -5.80
C VAL A 55 -29.44 6.31 -5.95
N ILE A 56 -30.16 6.61 -4.86
CA ILE A 56 -31.02 7.79 -4.78
C ILE A 56 -30.09 9.00 -4.68
N MET A 57 -29.94 9.74 -5.79
CA MET A 57 -28.93 10.81 -5.90
C MET A 57 -29.07 11.87 -4.80
N ASP A 58 -30.31 12.25 -4.47
CA ASP A 58 -30.62 13.25 -3.44
C ASP A 58 -30.26 12.79 -2.03
N GLN A 59 -30.18 11.48 -1.79
CA GLN A 59 -29.85 10.87 -0.50
C GLN A 59 -28.43 10.31 -0.44
N PHE A 60 -27.70 10.35 -1.55
CA PHE A 60 -26.31 9.89 -1.63
C PHE A 60 -25.35 11.07 -1.61
N TRP A 61 -25.64 12.12 -2.38
CA TRP A 61 -24.80 13.30 -2.48
C TRP A 61 -25.13 14.31 -1.36
N PRO A 62 -24.14 14.75 -0.57
CA PRO A 62 -24.33 15.82 0.38
C PRO A 62 -24.53 17.15 -0.36
N MET A 63 -25.32 18.04 0.24
CA MET A 63 -25.62 19.37 -0.32
C MET A 63 -24.38 20.27 -0.40
N SER A 64 -23.44 20.11 0.52
CA SER A 64 -22.17 20.83 0.56
C SER A 64 -21.03 19.90 0.97
N GLN A 65 -19.79 20.30 0.69
CA GLN A 65 -18.62 19.53 1.09
C GLN A 65 -18.47 19.46 2.61
N ASP A 66 -18.80 20.53 3.32
CA ASP A 66 -18.78 20.56 4.79
C ASP A 66 -19.85 19.62 5.39
N ALA A 67 -20.96 19.41 4.69
CA ALA A 67 -22.01 18.49 5.11
C ALA A 67 -21.59 17.02 4.98
N PHE A 68 -20.57 16.69 4.18
CA PHE A 68 -20.06 15.32 4.08
C PHE A 68 -19.59 14.81 5.44
N LEU A 69 -18.73 15.57 6.13
CA LEU A 69 -18.17 15.16 7.42
C LEU A 69 -19.12 15.45 8.61
N ASN A 70 -19.87 16.54 8.55
CA ASN A 70 -20.69 17.00 9.69
C ASN A 70 -22.10 16.37 9.74
N SER A 71 -22.73 16.16 8.57
CA SER A 71 -24.09 15.66 8.46
C SER A 71 -24.24 14.70 7.27
N PRO A 72 -23.59 13.52 7.32
CA PRO A 72 -23.62 12.56 6.22
C PRO A 72 -25.05 12.05 5.94
N PRO A 73 -25.43 11.92 4.66
CA PRO A 73 -26.69 11.29 4.28
C PRO A 73 -26.84 9.85 4.81
N PRO A 74 -28.07 9.35 5.03
CA PRO A 74 -28.32 8.05 5.65
C PRO A 74 -27.69 6.88 4.86
N ILE A 75 -27.56 7.01 3.54
CA ILE A 75 -26.96 5.98 2.68
C ILE A 75 -25.48 5.75 3.00
N ILE A 76 -24.74 6.79 3.42
CA ILE A 76 -23.31 6.70 3.73
C ILE A 76 -23.04 6.62 5.25
N GLN A 77 -24.08 6.50 6.08
CA GLN A 77 -23.94 6.45 7.54
C GLN A 77 -23.09 5.25 8.01
N SER A 78 -23.13 4.13 7.28
CA SER A 78 -22.31 2.94 7.56
C SER A 78 -20.80 3.18 7.37
N LEU A 79 -20.41 4.20 6.58
CA LEU A 79 -19.02 4.57 6.33
C LEU A 79 -18.43 5.47 7.41
N LYS A 80 -19.22 5.92 8.39
CA LYS A 80 -18.79 6.80 9.50
C LYS A 80 -17.43 6.46 10.14
N PRO A 81 -17.05 5.20 10.42
CA PRO A 81 -15.74 4.90 11.02
C PRO A 81 -14.53 5.24 10.14
N ILE A 82 -14.71 5.39 8.83
CA ILE A 82 -13.63 5.65 7.87
C ILE A 82 -13.86 6.89 6.99
N MET A 83 -14.90 7.68 7.27
CA MET A 83 -15.25 8.89 6.50
C MET A 83 -14.08 9.86 6.35
N ASP A 84 -13.28 10.05 7.40
CA ASP A 84 -12.11 10.93 7.41
C ASP A 84 -10.99 10.47 6.45
N GLN A 85 -11.05 9.21 6.01
CA GLN A 85 -10.11 8.60 5.06
C GLN A 85 -10.72 8.46 3.65
N CYS A 86 -11.97 8.87 3.46
CA CYS A 86 -12.68 8.77 2.19
C CYS A 86 -12.71 10.13 1.48
N LEU A 87 -12.40 10.12 0.18
CA LEU A 87 -12.58 11.27 -0.70
C LEU A 87 -13.77 11.00 -1.62
N MET A 88 -14.78 11.87 -1.55
CA MET A 88 -15.94 11.79 -2.43
C MET A 88 -15.81 12.79 -3.58
N MET A 89 -15.79 12.29 -4.82
CA MET A 89 -15.56 13.08 -6.02
C MET A 89 -16.82 13.11 -6.89
N LYS A 90 -17.40 14.30 -7.09
CA LYS A 90 -18.52 14.55 -8.02
C LYS A 90 -17.98 15.24 -9.28
N GLY A 91 -18.57 14.99 -10.45
CA GLY A 91 -18.26 15.73 -11.69
C GLY A 91 -17.21 15.10 -12.63
N ILE A 92 -16.71 13.90 -12.34
CA ILE A 92 -15.75 13.20 -13.21
C ILE A 92 -16.36 12.60 -14.50
N SER A 93 -17.69 12.59 -14.61
CA SER A 93 -18.42 11.89 -15.69
C SER A 93 -19.03 12.82 -16.75
N GLY A 94 -18.70 14.12 -16.78
CA GLY A 94 -19.25 15.07 -17.77
C GLY A 94 -20.76 15.33 -17.64
N VAL A 95 -21.41 14.79 -16.61
CA VAL A 95 -22.80 15.10 -16.25
C VAL A 95 -22.79 16.45 -15.52
N PRO A 96 -23.53 17.47 -16.00
CA PRO A 96 -23.59 18.78 -15.36
C PRO A 96 -24.10 18.65 -13.92
N ILE A 97 -23.44 19.39 -13.03
CA ILE A 97 -23.69 19.44 -11.59
C ILE A 97 -24.98 20.18 -11.23
#